data_AF-A0AAD8CEH0-F1
#
_entry.id   AF-A0AAD8CEH0-F1
#
_cell.length_a   1.000
_cell.length_b   1.000
_cell.length_c   1.000
_cell.angle_alpha   90.00
_cell.angle_beta   90.00
_cell.angle_gamma   90.00
#
_symmetry.space_group_name_H-M   'P 1'
#
loop_
_entity.id
_entity.type
_entity.pdbx_description
1 polymer ?
#
loop_
_entity_poly.entity_id
_entity_poly.type
_entity_poly.pdbx_seq_one_letter_code
_entity_poly.pdbx_strand_id
1 'polypeptide(L)'
;MKTPLRWLCIASLWAVSFQITEGCVRDLQVGTDFPGNDVADVLAPDAEYCQLICTQHHLCQFFTFLTKDWRSDNRVFYCYLKHTASGKPSSTRSLAAVVSGYSLKSCEEPSSTCSPRVFRDVDFPGVDYKFLYTDSHSDCQTACTTDPDCQFFTYLTDTFDNPVSD
;
A
#
# COMPACT_ATOMS: atom_id res chain seq x y z
N MET A 1 -58.31 28.82 40.33
CA MET A 1 -58.24 29.51 39.02
C MET A 1 -57.02 30.41 38.97
N LYS A 2 -56.03 30.02 38.14
CA LYS A 2 -54.97 30.80 37.46
C LYS A 2 -53.88 29.80 37.08
N THR A 3 -54.02 29.21 35.89
CA THR A 3 -52.99 28.40 35.23
C THR A 3 -51.98 29.33 34.55
N PRO A 4 -50.67 29.21 34.79
CA PRO A 4 -49.68 29.89 33.98
C PRO A 4 -49.38 29.09 32.71
N LEU A 5 -49.48 29.80 31.60
CA LEU A 5 -49.16 29.42 30.24
C LEU A 5 -47.70 28.92 30.15
N ARG A 6 -47.49 27.63 29.90
CA ARG A 6 -46.17 27.07 29.56
C ARG A 6 -46.00 27.12 28.04
N TRP A 7 -45.14 28.02 27.59
CA TRP A 7 -44.63 28.06 26.24
C TRP A 7 -43.82 26.78 25.98
N LEU A 8 -44.29 25.94 25.06
CA LEU A 8 -43.54 24.81 24.53
C LEU A 8 -42.49 25.37 23.56
N CYS A 9 -41.23 25.42 23.99
CA CYS A 9 -40.10 25.57 23.08
C CYS A 9 -39.94 24.25 22.32
N ILE A 10 -40.46 24.19 21.09
CA ILE A 10 -40.19 23.10 20.17
C ILE A 10 -38.77 23.32 19.63
N ALA A 11 -37.77 22.82 20.35
CA ALA A 11 -36.45 22.61 19.76
C ALA A 11 -36.59 21.41 18.82
N SER A 12 -36.91 21.68 17.55
CA SER A 12 -36.78 20.69 16.51
C SER A 12 -35.33 20.24 16.50
N LEU A 13 -35.12 19.00 16.94
CA LEU A 13 -33.91 18.24 16.68
C LEU A 13 -33.83 18.10 15.16
N TRP A 14 -33.25 19.09 14.49
CA TRP A 14 -32.55 18.83 13.26
C TRP A 14 -31.53 17.77 13.64
N ALA A 15 -31.84 16.52 13.30
CA ALA A 15 -30.86 15.47 13.25
C ALA A 15 -29.82 15.98 12.27
N VAL A 16 -28.80 16.64 12.79
CA VAL A 16 -27.54 16.82 12.11
C VAL A 16 -27.06 15.40 11.97
N SER A 17 -27.36 14.77 10.83
CA SER A 17 -26.70 13.55 10.42
C SER A 17 -25.23 13.89 10.39
N PHE A 18 -24.53 13.59 11.49
CA PHE A 18 -23.09 13.53 11.52
C PHE A 18 -22.74 12.39 10.57
N GLN A 19 -22.58 12.71 9.29
CA GLN A 19 -21.83 11.86 8.40
C GLN A 19 -20.43 11.86 9.00
N ILE A 20 -20.07 10.77 9.69
CA ILE A 20 -18.68 10.49 10.00
C ILE A 20 -18.04 10.41 8.63
N THR A 21 -17.34 11.47 8.23
CA THR A 21 -16.38 11.37 7.15
C THR A 21 -15.40 10.30 7.63
N GLU A 22 -15.41 9.13 7.00
CA GLU A 22 -14.29 8.22 7.14
C GLU A 22 -13.07 8.99 6.63
N GLY A 23 -12.34 9.58 7.55
CA GLY A 23 -11.20 10.42 7.24
C GLY A 23 -10.16 9.63 6.46
N CYS A 24 -9.47 10.30 5.54
CA CYS A 24 -8.31 9.77 4.86
C CYS A 24 -7.22 9.39 5.90
N VAL A 25 -6.89 8.10 6.01
CA VAL A 25 -5.83 7.61 6.89
C VAL A 25 -4.57 7.39 6.05
N ARG A 26 -3.60 8.29 6.20
CA ARG A 26 -2.32 8.24 5.48
C ARG A 26 -1.28 7.40 6.21
N ASP A 27 -1.34 7.38 7.53
CA ASP A 27 -0.29 6.85 8.38
C ASP A 27 -0.09 5.35 8.17
N LEU A 28 1.19 4.98 8.07
CA LEU A 28 1.65 3.60 8.04
C LEU A 28 1.83 3.08 9.46
N GLN A 29 1.32 1.87 9.70
CA GLN A 29 1.33 1.20 11.00
C GLN A 29 2.46 0.17 11.03
N VAL A 30 3.65 0.64 11.41
CA VAL A 30 4.83 -0.21 11.58
C VAL A 30 4.59 -1.21 12.71
N GLY A 31 5.01 -2.45 12.51
CA GLY A 31 4.90 -3.50 13.51
C GLY A 31 3.46 -3.99 13.75
N THR A 32 2.55 -3.70 12.82
CA THR A 32 1.13 -4.04 12.90
C THR A 32 0.71 -4.85 11.67
N ASP A 33 0.08 -6.00 11.92
CA ASP A 33 -0.48 -6.89 10.91
C ASP A 33 -2.02 -6.77 10.88
N PHE A 34 -2.59 -6.79 9.68
CA PHE A 34 -4.03 -6.92 9.42
C PHE A 34 -4.31 -8.33 8.89
N PRO A 35 -4.61 -9.32 9.75
CA PRO A 35 -4.62 -10.72 9.34
C PRO A 35 -5.77 -11.06 8.37
N GLY A 36 -5.46 -11.90 7.38
CA GLY A 36 -6.42 -12.43 6.41
C GLY A 36 -7.07 -11.37 5.51
N ASN A 37 -8.22 -11.73 4.94
CA ASN A 37 -9.00 -10.90 4.00
C ASN A 37 -8.23 -10.49 2.73
N ASP A 38 -7.25 -11.31 2.34
CA ASP A 38 -6.40 -11.09 1.17
C ASP A 38 -7.22 -11.28 -0.12
N VAL A 39 -7.18 -10.28 -0.99
CA VAL A 39 -7.78 -10.34 -2.33
C VAL A 39 -6.75 -10.52 -3.44
N ALA A 40 -5.50 -10.15 -3.15
CA ALA A 40 -4.35 -10.34 -4.01
C ALA A 40 -3.06 -10.21 -3.20
N ASP A 41 -1.99 -10.82 -3.69
CA ASP A 41 -0.62 -10.62 -3.25
C ASP A 41 0.24 -10.18 -4.44
N VAL A 42 1.11 -9.20 -4.19
CA VAL A 42 2.03 -8.63 -5.17
C VAL A 42 3.37 -8.35 -4.51
N LEU A 43 4.42 -8.12 -5.29
CA LEU A 43 5.70 -7.65 -4.76
C LEU A 43 5.71 -6.12 -4.74
N ALA A 44 6.27 -5.56 -3.67
CA ALA A 44 6.50 -4.13 -3.54
C ALA A 44 7.87 -3.86 -2.90
N PRO A 45 8.60 -2.82 -3.32
CA PRO A 45 9.93 -2.53 -2.78
C PRO A 45 9.88 -1.96 -1.36
N ASP A 46 8.81 -1.24 -1.02
CA ASP A 46 8.57 -0.66 0.30
C ASP A 46 7.06 -0.55 0.62
N ALA A 47 6.75 -0.10 1.84
CA ALA A 47 5.38 0.00 2.32
C ALA A 47 4.60 1.11 1.60
N GLU A 48 5.27 2.20 1.22
CA GLU A 48 4.70 3.32 0.48
C GLU A 48 4.28 2.90 -0.94
N TYR A 49 5.09 2.10 -1.62
CA TYR A 49 4.74 1.54 -2.92
C TYR A 49 3.63 0.49 -2.79
N CYS A 50 3.63 -0.31 -1.72
CA CYS A 50 2.50 -1.19 -1.41
C CYS A 50 1.19 -0.40 -1.19
N GLN A 51 1.25 0.74 -0.49
CA GLN A 51 0.11 1.66 -0.35
C GLN A 51 -0.35 2.23 -1.70
N LEU A 52 0.58 2.59 -2.58
CA LEU A 52 0.27 3.04 -3.93
C LEU A 52 -0.47 1.94 -4.70
N ILE A 53 0.03 0.71 -4.70
CA ILE A 53 -0.63 -0.42 -5.37
C ILE A 53 -2.03 -0.66 -4.79
N CYS A 54 -2.17 -0.67 -3.46
CA CYS A 54 -3.50 -0.79 -2.82
C CYS A 54 -4.44 0.36 -3.19
N THR A 55 -3.91 1.57 -3.37
CA THR A 55 -4.69 2.72 -3.81
C THR A 55 -5.21 2.55 -5.23
N GLN A 56 -4.40 1.95 -6.12
CA GLN A 56 -4.81 1.71 -7.51
C GLN A 56 -5.65 0.44 -7.69
N HIS A 57 -5.46 -0.58 -6.86
CA HIS A 57 -6.17 -1.85 -7.00
C HIS A 57 -7.64 -1.70 -6.61
N HIS A 58 -8.55 -1.90 -7.56
CA HIS A 58 -9.99 -1.65 -7.40
C HIS A 58 -10.61 -2.23 -6.11
N LEU A 59 -10.25 -3.45 -5.70
CA LEU A 59 -10.78 -4.08 -4.47
C LEU A 59 -10.05 -3.69 -3.19
N CYS A 60 -8.83 -3.17 -3.24
CA CYS A 60 -8.04 -2.99 -2.02
C CYS A 60 -8.56 -1.82 -1.18
N GLN A 61 -8.72 -2.04 0.12
CA GLN A 61 -9.11 -1.04 1.12
C GLN A 61 -7.98 -0.78 2.13
N PHE A 62 -7.22 -1.82 2.45
CA PHE A 62 -6.06 -1.76 3.34
C PHE A 62 -5.08 -2.88 2.94
N PHE A 63 -3.87 -2.82 3.49
CA PHE A 63 -2.82 -3.75 3.12
C PHE A 63 -1.94 -4.12 4.32
N THR A 64 -1.17 -5.19 4.17
CA THR A 64 -0.01 -5.50 5.02
C THR A 64 1.17 -5.85 4.14
N PHE A 65 2.29 -5.16 4.36
CA PHE A 65 3.57 -5.34 3.68
C PHE A 65 4.57 -6.06 4.58
N LEU A 66 5.25 -7.07 4.05
CA LEU A 66 6.37 -7.76 4.70
C LEU A 66 7.68 -7.06 4.32
N THR A 67 8.37 -6.49 5.30
CA THR A 67 9.58 -5.70 5.04
C THR A 67 10.77 -6.58 4.69
N LYS A 68 11.87 -5.96 4.23
CA LYS A 68 13.17 -6.62 4.02
C LYS A 68 13.71 -7.37 5.25
N ASP A 69 13.22 -7.02 6.44
CA ASP A 69 13.60 -7.62 7.72
C ASP A 69 12.72 -8.82 8.09
N TRP A 70 11.78 -9.24 7.24
CA TRP A 70 10.98 -10.43 7.45
C TRP A 70 11.87 -11.69 7.42
N ARG A 71 11.74 -12.53 8.44
CA ARG A 71 12.57 -13.74 8.63
C ARG A 71 11.78 -15.02 8.88
N SER A 72 10.45 -14.96 8.89
CA SER A 72 9.64 -16.17 9.18
C SER A 72 9.65 -17.17 8.02
N ASP A 73 9.80 -16.68 6.78
CA ASP A 73 9.88 -17.46 5.54
C ASP A 73 10.40 -16.59 4.38
N ASN A 74 10.25 -17.06 3.14
CA ASN A 74 10.75 -16.42 1.92
C ASN A 74 9.88 -15.29 1.36
N ARG A 75 8.82 -14.85 2.07
CA ARG A 75 7.84 -13.86 1.57
C ARG A 75 8.25 -12.41 1.81
N VAL A 76 9.55 -12.15 1.87
CA VAL A 76 10.09 -10.79 1.95
C VAL A 76 9.56 -9.97 0.77
N PHE A 77 9.22 -8.70 0.98
CA PHE A 77 8.65 -7.79 -0.03
C PHE A 77 7.22 -8.08 -0.50
N TYR A 78 6.53 -9.07 0.09
CA TYR A 78 5.12 -9.31 -0.22
C TYR A 78 4.25 -8.17 0.31
N CYS A 79 3.38 -7.68 -0.57
CA CYS A 79 2.33 -6.71 -0.30
C CYS A 79 0.98 -7.43 -0.43
N TYR A 80 0.32 -7.68 0.69
CA TYR A 80 -1.00 -8.30 0.72
C TYR A 80 -2.07 -7.23 0.64
N LEU A 81 -2.83 -7.24 -0.45
CA LEU A 81 -3.97 -6.35 -0.68
C LEU A 81 -5.21 -6.96 -0.06
N LYS A 82 -5.95 -6.18 0.73
CA LYS A 82 -7.02 -6.71 1.58
C LYS A 82 -8.33 -5.93 1.45
N HIS A 83 -9.43 -6.63 1.69
CA HIS A 83 -10.78 -6.07 1.61
C HIS A 83 -11.73 -6.72 2.62
N THR A 84 -12.55 -5.93 3.29
CA THR A 84 -13.68 -6.41 4.09
C THR A 84 -14.96 -5.66 3.74
N ALA A 85 -16.11 -6.25 4.06
CA ALA A 85 -17.40 -5.57 3.89
C ALA A 85 -17.51 -4.25 4.69
N SER A 86 -16.76 -4.12 5.79
CA SER A 86 -16.78 -2.94 6.66
C SER A 86 -15.78 -1.85 6.27
N GLY A 87 -14.87 -2.09 5.30
CA GLY A 87 -13.79 -1.16 5.01
C GLY A 87 -12.63 -1.20 6.01
N LYS A 88 -12.71 -2.04 7.05
CA LYS A 88 -11.76 -2.07 8.19
C LYS A 88 -11.22 -3.48 8.42
N PRO A 89 -9.96 -3.63 8.87
CA PRO A 89 -9.42 -4.92 9.26
C PRO A 89 -10.31 -5.62 10.29
N SER A 90 -10.58 -6.92 10.10
CA SER A 90 -11.39 -7.71 11.04
C SER A 90 -10.72 -7.85 12.41
N SER A 91 -9.40 -7.82 12.42
CA SER A 91 -8.56 -7.80 13.63
C SER A 91 -7.23 -7.13 13.30
N THR A 92 -6.52 -6.74 14.35
CA THR A 92 -5.15 -6.23 14.26
C THR A 92 -4.30 -6.97 15.30
N ARG A 93 -3.02 -7.18 14.98
CA ARG A 93 -2.06 -7.72 15.96
C ARG A 93 -0.69 -7.07 15.78
N SER A 94 0.08 -7.01 16.87
CA SER A 94 1.48 -6.64 16.77
C SER A 94 2.28 -7.79 16.15
N LEU A 95 3.10 -7.47 15.16
CA LEU A 95 3.98 -8.41 14.48
C LEU A 95 5.22 -7.65 13.99
N ALA A 96 6.41 -8.16 14.27
CA ALA A 96 7.65 -7.53 13.80
C ALA A 96 7.82 -7.67 12.27
N ALA A 97 8.59 -6.75 11.68
CA ALA A 97 8.93 -6.75 10.25
C ALA A 97 7.73 -6.71 9.29
N VAL A 98 6.63 -6.10 9.72
CA VAL A 98 5.49 -5.79 8.85
C VAL A 98 5.09 -4.32 8.98
N VAL A 99 4.48 -3.79 7.93
CA VAL A 99 3.89 -2.46 7.91
C VAL A 99 2.50 -2.56 7.28
N SER A 100 1.48 -2.08 7.96
CA SER A 100 0.12 -2.04 7.41
C SER A 100 -0.34 -0.62 7.14
N GLY A 101 -1.35 -0.45 6.30
CA GLY A 101 -1.90 0.87 5.99
C GLY A 101 -3.23 0.78 5.23
N TYR A 102 -3.83 1.94 4.99
CA TYR A 102 -5.08 2.05 4.23
C TYR A 102 -4.82 2.55 2.81
N SER A 103 -5.74 2.19 1.91
CA SER A 103 -5.86 2.77 0.58
C SER A 103 -6.12 4.28 0.68
N LEU A 104 -5.51 5.06 -0.20
CA LEU A 104 -5.67 6.51 -0.23
C LEU A 104 -6.80 6.98 -1.17
N LYS A 105 -7.68 6.07 -1.64
CA LYS A 105 -8.78 6.39 -2.56
C LYS A 105 -9.74 7.47 -2.05
N SER A 106 -9.91 7.57 -0.73
CA SER A 106 -10.77 8.58 -0.08
C SER A 106 -10.03 9.90 0.20
N CYS A 107 -8.76 10.01 -0.16
CA CYS A 107 -7.98 11.22 -0.01
C CYS A 107 -8.17 12.10 -1.26
N GLU A 108 -8.53 13.38 -1.09
CA GLU A 108 -8.86 14.34 -2.18
C GLU A 108 -7.66 14.74 -3.09
N GLU A 109 -6.55 14.00 -3.06
CA GLU A 109 -5.32 14.36 -3.77
C GLU A 109 -5.13 13.56 -5.06
N PRO A 110 -4.54 14.16 -6.11
CA PRO A 110 -4.18 13.43 -7.32
C PRO A 110 -3.14 12.35 -6.98
N SER A 111 -3.54 11.07 -7.11
CA SER A 111 -2.60 9.96 -7.02
C SER A 111 -1.83 9.86 -8.34
N SER A 112 -0.54 10.23 -8.33
CA SER A 112 0.35 9.84 -9.43
C SER A 112 0.56 8.32 -9.38
N THR A 113 0.35 7.64 -10.50
CA THR A 113 0.69 6.22 -10.67
C THR A 113 2.18 6.01 -10.93
N CYS A 114 2.89 7.05 -11.40
CA CYS A 114 4.31 6.97 -11.69
C CYS A 114 5.14 7.12 -10.40
N SER A 115 6.04 6.17 -10.17
CA SER A 115 7.04 6.22 -9.10
C SER A 115 8.44 6.23 -9.72
N PRO A 116 9.10 7.40 -9.83
CA PRO A 116 10.43 7.52 -10.43
C PRO A 116 11.56 7.07 -9.49
N ARG A 117 11.24 6.63 -8.27
CA ARG A 117 12.21 6.24 -7.25
C ARG A 117 12.92 4.95 -7.64
N VAL A 118 14.24 4.93 -7.44
CA VAL A 118 15.09 3.75 -7.60
C VAL A 118 15.39 3.18 -6.21
N PHE A 119 15.17 1.87 -6.05
CA PHE A 119 15.40 1.15 -4.80
C PHE A 119 16.73 0.41 -4.88
N ARG A 120 17.60 0.61 -3.88
CA ARG A 120 18.88 -0.09 -3.78
C ARG A 120 18.69 -1.41 -3.04
N ASP A 121 19.47 -2.41 -3.42
CA ASP A 121 19.52 -3.72 -2.76
C ASP A 121 18.15 -4.44 -2.74
N VAL A 122 17.35 -4.22 -3.78
CA VAL A 122 16.06 -4.88 -4.00
C VAL A 122 16.11 -5.59 -5.34
N ASP A 123 15.76 -6.87 -5.32
CA ASP A 123 15.55 -7.69 -6.50
C ASP A 123 14.30 -8.57 -6.31
N PHE A 124 13.56 -8.78 -7.39
CA PHE A 124 12.36 -9.62 -7.42
C PHE A 124 12.61 -10.81 -8.34
N PRO A 125 13.25 -11.88 -7.86
CA PRO A 125 13.69 -12.97 -8.72
C PRO A 125 12.51 -13.71 -9.37
N GLY A 126 12.68 -14.12 -10.63
CA GLY A 126 11.73 -14.99 -11.35
C GLY A 126 10.62 -14.26 -12.09
N VAL A 127 10.72 -12.93 -12.21
CA VAL A 127 9.76 -12.08 -12.95
C VAL A 127 10.36 -11.47 -14.22
N ASP A 128 11.65 -11.73 -14.49
CA ASP A 128 12.38 -11.19 -15.63
C ASP A 128 11.92 -11.85 -16.94
N TYR A 129 11.57 -11.04 -17.94
CA TYR A 129 11.25 -11.51 -19.30
C TYR A 129 12.30 -11.12 -20.35
N LYS A 130 13.21 -10.20 -20.01
CA LYS A 130 14.19 -9.62 -20.93
C LYS A 130 15.41 -9.14 -20.18
N PHE A 131 16.58 -9.41 -20.76
CA PHE A 131 17.88 -8.94 -20.27
C PHE A 131 18.50 -7.99 -21.29
N LEU A 132 19.07 -6.89 -20.81
CA LEU A 132 19.71 -5.87 -21.64
C LEU A 132 20.92 -5.29 -20.92
N TYR A 133 21.95 -4.95 -21.69
CA TYR A 133 23.11 -4.22 -21.19
C TYR A 133 22.89 -2.72 -21.37
N THR A 134 23.11 -1.96 -20.30
CA THR A 134 23.04 -0.49 -20.25
C THR A 134 24.18 0.05 -19.40
N ASP A 135 24.68 1.23 -19.74
CA ASP A 135 25.83 1.85 -19.05
C ASP A 135 25.49 2.39 -17.65
N SER A 136 24.20 2.61 -17.37
CA SER A 136 23.72 3.12 -16.07
C SER A 136 22.31 2.63 -15.74
N HIS A 137 21.95 2.71 -14.45
CA HIS A 137 20.58 2.45 -14.01
C HIS A 137 19.57 3.44 -14.64
N SER A 138 20.00 4.65 -15.02
CA SER A 138 19.16 5.65 -15.68
C SER A 138 18.81 5.24 -17.10
N ASP A 139 19.78 4.68 -17.83
CA ASP A 139 19.56 4.15 -19.18
C ASP A 139 18.67 2.90 -19.12
N CYS A 140 18.87 2.03 -18.12
CA CYS A 140 17.99 0.89 -17.85
C CYS A 140 16.53 1.33 -17.57
N GLN A 141 16.35 2.34 -16.72
CA GLN A 141 15.04 2.91 -16.43
C GLN A 141 14.38 3.49 -17.69
N THR A 142 15.15 4.15 -18.55
CA THR A 142 14.64 4.71 -19.82
C THR A 142 14.25 3.59 -20.79
N ALA A 143 15.05 2.54 -20.89
CA ALA A 143 14.75 1.36 -21.69
C ALA A 143 13.45 0.69 -21.23
N CYS A 144 13.28 0.49 -19.92
CA CYS A 144 12.04 -0.05 -19.35
C CYS A 144 10.85 0.88 -19.60
N THR A 145 10.98 2.17 -19.36
CA THR A 145 9.88 3.15 -19.57
C THR A 145 9.40 3.21 -21.03
N THR A 146 10.29 2.91 -21.98
CA THR A 146 9.96 2.90 -23.42
C THR A 146 9.36 1.56 -23.87
N ASP A 147 9.56 0.49 -23.10
CA ASP A 147 9.06 -0.85 -23.40
C ASP A 147 7.66 -1.02 -22.77
N PRO A 148 6.58 -1.16 -23.56
CA PRO A 148 5.22 -1.20 -23.04
C PRO A 148 4.93 -2.42 -22.16
N ASP A 149 5.73 -3.48 -22.27
CA ASP A 149 5.59 -4.70 -21.47
C ASP A 149 6.40 -4.62 -20.16
N CYS A 150 7.29 -3.62 -20.02
CA CYS A 150 8.14 -3.48 -18.84
C CYS A 150 7.41 -2.73 -17.71
N GLN A 151 7.23 -3.41 -16.58
CA GLN A 151 6.58 -2.83 -15.40
C GLN A 151 7.60 -2.28 -14.38
N PHE A 152 8.78 -2.88 -14.31
CA PHE A 152 9.89 -2.50 -13.44
C PHE A 152 11.19 -3.09 -13.99
N PHE A 153 12.33 -2.63 -13.47
CA PHE A 153 13.65 -3.11 -13.87
C PHE A 153 14.51 -3.41 -12.63
N THR A 154 15.40 -4.39 -12.76
CA THR A 154 16.54 -4.59 -11.86
C THR A 154 17.82 -4.19 -12.62
N TYR A 155 18.66 -3.36 -12.02
CA TYR A 155 19.97 -3.00 -12.57
C TYR A 155 21.07 -3.56 -11.68
N LEU A 156 21.85 -4.49 -12.22
CA LEU A 156 22.99 -5.08 -11.54
C LEU A 156 24.20 -4.15 -11.64
N THR A 157 24.81 -3.83 -10.51
CA THR A 157 26.07 -3.09 -10.43
C THR A 157 27.25 -4.05 -10.28
N ASP A 158 28.44 -3.60 -10.64
CA ASP A 158 29.70 -4.37 -10.50
C ASP A 158 30.01 -4.78 -9.05
N THR A 159 29.29 -4.24 -8.08
CA THR A 159 29.38 -4.58 -6.65
C THR A 159 28.50 -5.76 -6.24
N PHE A 160 27.68 -6.29 -7.15
CA PHE A 160 26.93 -7.51 -6.92
C PHE A 160 27.86 -8.69 -7.19
N ASP A 161 28.48 -9.21 -6.13
CA ASP A 161 29.22 -10.47 -6.22
C ASP A 161 28.25 -11.56 -6.67
N ASN A 162 28.43 -12.07 -7.89
CA ASN A 162 27.73 -13.25 -8.40
C ASN A 162 27.93 -14.41 -7.42
N PRO A 163 26.90 -14.90 -6.70
CA PRO A 163 27.04 -16.12 -5.92
C PRO A 163 26.95 -17.38 -6.79
N VAL A 164 26.84 -17.25 -8.12
CA VAL A 164 26.64 -18.39 -9.02
C VAL A 164 27.66 -18.34 -10.15
N SER A 165 28.90 -18.65 -9.80
CA SER A 165 29.77 -19.41 -10.67
C SER A 165 29.69 -20.87 -10.22
N ASP A 166 28.80 -21.65 -10.84
CA ASP A 166 28.90 -23.12 -10.88
C ASP A 166 28.56 -23.57 -12.31
#